data_AF-A0A0G0D2E0-F1
#
_entry.id   AF-A0A0G0D2E0-F1
#
_cell.length_a   1.000
_cell.length_b   1.000
_cell.length_c   1.000
_cell.angle_alpha   90.00
_cell.angle_beta   90.00
_cell.angle_gamma   90.00
#
_symmetry.space_group_name_H-M   'P 1'
#
loop_
_entity.id
_entity.type
_entity.pdbx_description
1 polymer ?
#
loop_
_entity_poly.entity_id
_entity_poly.type
_entity_poly.pdbx_seq_one_letter_code
_entity_poly.pdbx_strand_id
1 'polypeptide(L)' 'MKRNPKLFLTDIFESIELIEKYTKGLTYNKFIANNEVQDAVARRIEIIGEATRNVPLKIEKNLGYN' A
#
# COMPACT_ATOMS: atom_id res chain seq x y z
N MET A 1 -12.63 18.19 -1.86
CA MET A 1 -12.86 17.30 -3.02
C MET A 1 -12.80 15.86 -2.50
N LYS A 2 -13.90 15.07 -2.55
CA LYS A 2 -13.84 13.66 -2.11
C LYS A 2 -12.97 12.89 -3.11
N ARG A 3 -11.86 12.31 -2.66
CA ARG A 3 -11.03 11.44 -3.49
C ARG A 3 -11.86 10.22 -3.93
N ASN A 4 -11.70 9.82 -5.18
CA ASN A 4 -12.35 8.61 -5.71
C ASN A 4 -11.84 7.39 -4.92
N PRO A 5 -12.71 6.51 -4.36
CA PRO A 5 -12.30 5.30 -3.66
C PRO A 5 -11.27 4.44 -4.42
N LYS A 6 -11.31 4.48 -5.77
CA LYS A 6 -10.33 3.82 -6.63
C LYS A 6 -8.89 4.28 -6.37
N LEU A 7 -8.67 5.56 -6.05
CA LEU A 7 -7.33 6.09 -5.76
C LEU A 7 -6.75 5.51 -4.47
N PHE A 8 -7.57 5.31 -3.43
CA PHE A 8 -7.09 4.68 -2.20
C PHE A 8 -6.72 3.22 -2.41
N LEU A 9 -7.48 2.49 -3.24
CA LEU A 9 -7.12 1.14 -3.62
C LEU A 9 -5.84 1.09 -4.44
N THR A 10 -5.62 2.06 -5.33
CA THR A 10 -4.36 2.23 -6.06
C THR A 10 -3.19 2.49 -5.10
N ASP A 11 -3.32 3.42 -4.15
CA ASP A 11 -2.27 3.73 -3.17
C ASP A 11 -1.89 2.48 -2.34
N ILE A 12 -2.88 1.67 -1.97
CA ILE A 12 -2.66 0.39 -1.27
C ILE A 12 -1.91 -0.59 -2.16
N PHE A 13 -2.39 -0.80 -3.39
CA PHE A 13 -1.82 -1.75 -4.33
C PHE A 13 -0.35 -1.42 -4.67
N GLU A 14 -0.07 -0.16 -5.03
CA GLU A 14 1.29 0.30 -5.32
C GLU A 14 2.21 0.16 -4.09
N SER A 15 1.68 0.42 -2.89
CA SER A 15 2.46 0.27 -1.66
C SER A 15 2.84 -1.19 -1.39
N ILE A 16 1.94 -2.14 -1.66
CA ILE A 16 2.21 -3.58 -1.56
C ILE A 16 3.29 -3.99 -2.56
N GLU A 17 3.15 -3.62 -3.84
CA GLU A 17 4.14 -3.94 -4.88
C GLU A 17 5.54 -3.41 -4.53
N LEU A 18 5.61 -2.20 -3.96
CA LEU A 18 6.88 -1.60 -3.52
C LEU A 18 7.47 -2.36 -2.33
N ILE A 19 6.67 -2.75 -1.33
CA ILE A 19 7.15 -3.58 -0.21
C ILE A 19 7.74 -4.87 -0.76
N GLU A 20 7.01 -5.59 -1.60
CA GLU A 20 7.48 -6.84 -2.20
C GLU A 20 8.79 -6.65 -2.97
N LYS A 21 8.89 -5.56 -3.76
CA LYS A 21 10.10 -5.21 -4.50
C LYS A 21 11.29 -4.94 -3.58
N TYR A 22 11.11 -4.17 -2.50
CA TYR A 22 12.19 -3.83 -1.57
C TYR A 22 12.68 -5.04 -0.78
N THR A 23 11.77 -5.95 -0.42
CA THR A 23 12.10 -7.13 0.38
C THR A 23 12.53 -8.33 -0.46
N LYS A 24 12.36 -8.29 -1.79
CA LYS A 24 12.65 -9.41 -2.68
C LYS A 24 14.11 -9.86 -2.56
N GLY A 25 14.29 -11.13 -2.20
CA GLY A 25 15.61 -11.75 -2.07
C GLY A 25 16.39 -11.35 -0.82
N LEU A 26 15.80 -10.55 0.07
CA LEU A 26 16.38 -10.28 1.38
C LEU A 26 16.08 -11.46 2.32
N THR A 27 17.12 -11.88 3.04
CA THR A 27 16.93 -12.71 4.23
C THR A 27 16.52 -11.82 5.40
N TYR A 28 15.94 -12.42 6.43
CA TYR A 28 15.58 -11.70 7.65
C TYR A 28 16.75 -10.90 8.24
N ASN A 29 17.93 -11.51 8.37
CA ASN A 29 19.11 -10.82 8.92
C ASN A 29 19.57 -9.64 8.04
N LYS A 30 19.46 -9.77 6.71
CA LYS A 30 19.78 -8.66 5.79
C LYS A 30 18.76 -7.54 5.87
N PHE A 31 17.49 -7.85 6.10
CA PHE A 31 16.44 -6.86 6.30
C PHE A 31 16.65 -6.07 7.61
N ILE A 32 16.85 -6.77 8.74
CA ILE A 32 17.06 -6.14 10.06
C ILE A 32 18.34 -5.31 10.12
N ALA A 33 19.36 -5.65 9.34
CA ALA A 33 20.59 -4.86 9.24
C ALA A 33 20.49 -3.64 8.31
N ASN A 34 19.38 -3.48 7.57
CA ASN A 34 19.21 -2.42 6.59
C ASN A 34 18.08 -1.46 6.99
N ASN A 35 18.44 -0.36 7.64
CA ASN A 35 17.48 0.64 8.13
C ASN A 35 16.75 1.36 7.00
N GLU A 36 17.40 1.62 5.86
CA GLU A 36 16.76 2.30 4.73
C GLU A 36 15.61 1.48 4.15
N VAL A 37 15.78 0.17 4.01
CA VAL A 37 14.72 -0.73 3.55
C VAL A 37 13.61 -0.83 4.60
N GLN A 38 13.95 -0.86 5.89
CA GLN A 38 12.96 -0.84 6.96
C GLN A 38 12.12 0.44 6.94
N ASP A 39 12.75 1.60 6.81
CA ASP A 39 12.07 2.89 6.72
C ASP A 39 11.18 2.96 5.48
N ALA A 40 11.65 2.44 4.35
CA ALA A 40 10.87 2.37 3.13
C ALA A 40 9.61 1.50 3.31
N VAL A 41 9.75 0.31 3.90
CA VAL A 41 8.63 -0.60 4.20
C VAL A 41 7.66 0.02 5.21
N ALA A 42 8.17 0.61 6.30
CA ALA A 42 7.36 1.28 7.31
C ALA A 42 6.51 2.42 6.70
N ARG A 43 7.13 3.24 5.84
CA ARG A 43 6.43 4.32 5.13
C ARG A 43 5.33 3.79 4.20
N ARG A 44 5.54 2.65 3.52
CA ARG A 44 4.49 2.03 2.69
C ARG A 44 3.32 1.52 3.54
N ILE A 45 3.61 0.93 4.71
CA ILE A 45 2.57 0.49 5.65
C ILE A 45 1.75 1.67 6.18
N GLU A 46 2.39 2.81 6.49
CA GLU A 46 1.70 4.03 6.92
C GLU A 46 0.70 4.53 5.85
N ILE A 47 1.13 4.56 4.58
CA ILE A 47 0.27 4.96 3.45
C ILE A 47 -0.90 4.00 3.29
N ILE A 48 -0.67 2.69 3.41
CA ILE A 48 -1.74 1.68 3.39
C ILE A 48 -2.75 1.96 4.52
N GLY A 49 -2.27 2.25 5.74
CA GLY A 49 -3.12 2.57 6.88
C GLY A 49 -3.93 3.86 6.71
N GLU A 50 -3.35 4.88 6.07
CA GLU A 50 -4.07 6.11 5.70
C GLU A 50 -5.12 5.85 4.63
N ALA A 51 -4.76 5.15 3.55
CA ALA A 51 -5.67 4.82 2.47
C ALA A 51 -6.85 3.96 2.95
N THR A 52 -6.59 2.97 3.81
CA THR A 52 -7.62 2.07 4.37
C THR A 52 -8.70 2.83 5.15
N ARG A 53 -8.33 3.88 5.90
CA ARG A 53 -9.29 4.74 6.64
C ARG A 53 -10.27 5.48 5.72
N ASN A 54 -9.90 5.66 4.46
CA ASN A 54 -10.68 6.40 3.48
C ASN A 54 -11.42 5.49 2.47
N VAL A 55 -11.20 4.17 2.53
CA VAL A 55 -11.97 3.20 1.74
C VAL A 55 -13.36 3.06 2.36
N PRO A 56 -14.46 3.28 1.60
CA PRO A 56 -15.80 3.09 2.13
C PRO A 56 -16.08 1.63 2.46
N LEU A 57 -16.69 1.36 3.62
CA LEU A 57 -17.06 0.01 4.08
C LEU A 57 -17.97 -0.74 3.11
N LYS A 58 -18.74 0.01 2.32
CA LYS A 58 -19.55 -0.52 1.23
C LYS A 58 -19.02 0.06 -0.07
N ILE A 59 -18.42 -0.79 -0.89
CA ILE A 59 -18.09 -0.44 -2.26
C ILE A 59 -19.41 -0.44 -3.03
N GLU A 60 -19.91 0.73 -3.40
CA GLU A 60 -21.05 0.81 -4.29
C GLU A 60 -20.68 0.20 -5.65
N LYS A 61 -21.45 -0.80 -6.06
CA LYS A 61 -21.26 -1.54 -7.31
C LYS A 61 -21.71 -0.68 -8.50
N ASN A 62 -21.05 0.45 -8.75
CA ASN A 62 -21.07 1.12 -10.04
C ASN A 62 -19.83 0.69 -10.83
N LEU A 63 -19.71 -0.62 -11.05
CA LEU A 63 -18.88 -1.14 -12.13
C LEU A 63 -19.68 -0.92 -13.42
N GLY A 64 -19.58 0.30 -13.96
CA GLY A 64 -20.03 0.59 -15.30
C GLY A 64 -19.19 -0.20 -16.29
N TYR A 65 -19.56 -1.46 -16.51
CA TYR A 65 -19.24 -2.16 -17.74
C TYR A 65 -20.17 -1.59 -18.81
N ASN A 66 -19.65 -0.63 -19.59
CA ASN A 66 -20.08 -0.41 -20.96
C ASN A 66 -19.15 -1.22 -21.86
#